data_AF-A0A8T1JV46-F1
#
_entry.id   AF-A0A8T1JV46-F1
#
_cell.length_a   1.000
_cell.length_b   1.000
_cell.length_c   1.000
_cell.angle_alpha   90.00
_cell.angle_beta   90.00
_cell.angle_gamma   90.00
#
_symmetry.space_group_name_H-M   'P 1'
#
loop_
_entity.id
_entity.type
_entity.pdbx_description
1 polymer ?
#
loop_
_entity_poly.entity_id
_entity_poly.type
_entity_poly.pdbx_seq_one_letter_code
_entity_poly.pdbx_strand_id
1 'polypeptide(L)' 'MPTPPKHGLAARTRMLEAHRDGRDWVLVADHNDIPLTTARAIIERESADIKQGGGGTCDLYEVRAGDGGSPR' A
#
# COMPACT_ATOMS: atom_id res chain seq x y z
N MET A 1 16.71 16.49 -22.30
CA MET A 1 15.70 15.50 -22.69
C MET A 1 15.13 14.90 -21.41
N PRO A 2 13.80 14.87 -21.19
CA PRO A 2 13.26 14.13 -20.06
C PRO A 2 13.49 12.64 -20.33
N THR A 3 14.16 11.96 -19.39
CA THR A 3 14.41 10.53 -19.47
C THR A 3 13.10 9.76 -19.36
N PRO A 4 12.90 8.69 -20.15
CA PRO A 4 11.69 7.86 -20.02
C PRO A 4 11.61 7.31 -18.59
N PRO A 5 10.40 7.23 -17.99
CA PRO A 5 10.25 6.72 -16.63
C PRO A 5 10.61 5.23 -16.62
N LYS A 6 11.88 4.94 -16.29
CA LYS A 6 12.47 3.59 -16.19
C LYS A 6 11.85 2.77 -15.05
N HIS A 7 10.98 3.36 -14.23
CA HIS A 7 10.58 2.82 -12.95
C HIS A 7 9.10 2.44 -12.86
N GLY A 8 8.37 2.29 -13.97
CA GLY A 8 6.92 2.03 -13.95
C GLY A 8 6.48 0.91 -12.99
N LEU A 9 7.20 -0.22 -12.92
CA LEU A 9 6.87 -1.30 -11.98
C LEU A 9 7.33 -0.99 -10.55
N ALA A 10 8.58 -0.55 -10.36
CA ALA A 10 9.14 -0.26 -9.04
C ALA A 10 8.40 0.89 -8.32
N ALA A 11 7.95 1.90 -9.08
CA ALA A 11 7.16 3.01 -8.59
C ALA A 11 5.78 2.55 -8.10
N ARG A 12 5.14 1.65 -8.86
CA ARG A 12 3.86 1.03 -8.46
C ARG A 12 4.00 0.21 -7.19
N THR A 13 5.07 -0.58 -7.08
CA THR A 13 5.35 -1.37 -5.86
C THR A 13 5.49 -0.46 -4.64
N ARG A 14 6.31 0.60 -4.73
CA ARG A 14 6.51 1.55 -3.63
C ARG A 14 5.22 2.26 -3.22
N MET A 15 4.40 2.63 -4.19
CA MET A 15 3.09 3.25 -3.95
C MET A 15 2.15 2.28 -3.22
N LEU A 16 2.13 1.01 -3.61
CA LEU A 16 1.32 -0.02 -2.97
C LEU A 16 1.79 -0.34 -1.55
N GLU A 17 3.10 -0.42 -1.33
CA GLU A 17 3.67 -0.57 0.02
C GLU A 17 3.33 0.63 0.90
N ALA A 18 3.42 1.86 0.36
CA ALA A 18 2.99 3.05 1.09
C ALA A 18 1.50 3.00 1.46
N HIS A 19 0.63 2.58 0.55
CA HIS A 19 -0.80 2.42 0.82
C HIS A 19 -1.07 1.34 1.89
N ARG A 20 -0.41 0.18 1.81
CA ARG A 20 -0.55 -0.92 2.79
C ARG A 20 -0.06 -0.52 4.18
N ASP A 21 1.00 0.28 4.26
CA ASP A 21 1.55 0.80 5.52
C ASP A 21 0.78 2.02 6.07
N GLY A 22 -0.30 2.45 5.41
CA GLY A 22 -1.05 3.67 5.80
C GLY A 22 -0.27 4.98 5.61
N ARG A 23 0.82 4.95 4.83
CA ARG A 23 1.64 6.11 4.49
C ARG A 23 1.04 6.89 3.31
N ASP A 24 1.53 8.11 3.11
CA ASP A 24 1.05 8.99 2.05
C ASP A 24 1.50 8.49 0.65
N TRP A 25 0.69 7.61 0.07
CA TRP A 25 0.92 7.05 -1.26
C TRP A 25 0.74 8.09 -2.38
N VAL A 26 0.05 9.19 -2.11
CA VAL A 26 -0.15 10.30 -3.07
C VAL A 26 1.18 11.01 -3.34
N LEU A 27 1.93 11.31 -2.28
CA LEU A 27 3.28 11.88 -2.37
C LEU A 27 4.24 10.92 -3.08
N VAL A 28 4.11 9.61 -2.84
CA VAL A 28 4.92 8.60 -3.55
C VAL A 28 4.56 8.57 -5.04
N ALA A 29 3.28 8.69 -5.41
CA ALA A 29 2.86 8.74 -6.81
C ALA A 29 3.40 9.98 -7.53
N ASP A 30 3.30 11.15 -6.89
CA ASP A 30 3.83 12.42 -7.40
C ASP A 30 5.34 12.36 -7.64
N HIS A 31 6.09 11.86 -6.66
CA HIS A 31 7.55 11.71 -6.78
C HIS A 31 8.00 10.72 -7.86
N ASN A 32 7.10 9.83 -8.31
CA ASN A 32 7.40 8.83 -9.34
C ASN A 32 6.73 9.15 -10.70
N ASP A 33 6.25 10.38 -10.90
CA ASP A 33 5.56 10.80 -12.12
C ASP A 33 4.35 9.90 -12.47
N ILE A 34 3.71 9.32 -11.45
CA ILE A 34 2.48 8.54 -11.63
C ILE A 34 1.30 9.52 -11.51
N PRO A 35 0.49 9.69 -12.57
CA PRO A 35 -0.72 10.52 -12.49
C PRO A 35 -1.64 10.02 -11.38
N LEU A 36 -2.20 10.92 -10.59
CA LEU A 36 -3.06 10.58 -9.46
C LEU A 36 -4.27 9.72 -9.88
N THR A 37 -4.80 9.93 -11.09
CA THR A 37 -5.87 9.11 -11.67
C THR A 37 -5.43 7.65 -11.87
N THR A 38 -4.23 7.44 -12.42
CA THR A 38 -3.62 6.12 -12.59
C THR A 38 -3.31 5.47 -11.24
N ALA A 39 -2.78 6.24 -10.29
CA ALA A 39 -2.48 5.77 -8.95
C ALA A 39 -3.74 5.25 -8.23
N ARG A 40 -4.83 6.03 -8.27
CA ARG A 40 -6.13 5.63 -7.72
C ARG A 40 -6.66 4.34 -8.34
N ALA A 41 -6.68 4.24 -9.66
CA ALA A 41 -7.16 3.04 -10.36
C ALA A 41 -6.37 1.78 -9.96
N ILE A 42 -5.07 1.90 -9.67
CA ILE A 42 -4.23 0.78 -9.21
C ILE A 42 -4.59 0.40 -7.76
N ILE A 43 -4.70 1.37 -6.86
CA ILE A 43 -5.08 1.13 -5.46
C ILE A 43 -6.49 0.51 -5.37
N GLU A 44 -7.45 1.05 -6.12
CA GLU A 44 -8.83 0.53 -6.17
C GLU A 44 -8.87 -0.91 -6.68
N ARG A 45 -8.06 -1.23 -7.70
CA ARG A 45 -7.93 -2.59 -8.22
C ARG A 45 -7.31 -3.55 -7.21
N GLU A 46 -6.28 -3.11 -6.47
CA GLU A 46 -5.65 -3.92 -5.42
C GLU A 46 -6.58 -4.12 -4.22
N SER A 47 -7.37 -3.12 -3.86
CA SER A 47 -8.42 -3.26 -2.84
C SER A 47 -9.52 -4.23 -3.28
N ALA A 48 -9.91 -4.20 -4.56
CA ALA A 48 -10.87 -5.13 -5.14
C ALA A 48 -10.31 -6.57 -5.26
N ASP A 49 -9.00 -6.72 -5.46
CA ASP A 49 -8.30 -8.02 -5.46
C ASP A 49 -8.23 -8.60 -4.04
N ILE A 50 -7.89 -7.78 -3.04
CA ILE A 50 -7.97 -8.15 -1.61
C ILE A 50 -9.38 -8.61 -1.22
N LYS A 51 -10.41 -8.02 -1.83
CA LYS A 51 -11.82 -8.38 -1.57
C LYS A 51 -12.28 -9.65 -2.31
N GLN A 52 -11.58 -10.09 -3.35
CA GLN A 52 -11.86 -11.32 -4.10
C GLN A 52 -10.94 -12.49 -3.71
N GLY A 53 -9.80 -12.20 -3.05
CA GLY A 53 -8.89 -13.17 -2.46
C GLY A 53 -9.31 -13.60 -1.06
N GLY A 54 -10.26 -14.52 -0.97
CA GLY A 54 -10.40 -15.35 0.22
C GLY A 54 -9.16 -16.25 0.38
N GLY A 55 -8.17 -15.80 1.15
CA GLY A 55 -7.04 -16.63 1.56
C GLY A 55 -5.74 -15.86 1.83
N GLY A 56 -5.53 -15.46 3.09
CA GLY A 56 -4.24 -15.01 3.68
C GLY A 56 -3.69 -13.72 3.08
N THR A 57 -3.79 -12.54 3.68
CA THR A 57 -3.30 -12.21 5.03
C THR A 57 -4.17 -11.10 5.61
N CYS A 58 -5.03 -11.46 6.56
CA CYS A 58 -5.66 -10.53 7.48
C CYS A 58 -4.98 -10.70 8.84
N ASP A 59 -3.73 -10.27 8.94
CA ASP A 59 -3.15 -9.83 10.20
C ASP A 59 -3.23 -8.30 10.17
N LEU A 60 -4.39 -7.75 10.54
CA LEU A 60 -4.65 -7.26 11.89
C LEU A 60 -3.79 -6.01 12.18
N TYR A 61 -4.33 -4.84 11.85
CA TYR A 61 -4.11 -3.65 12.66
C TYR A 61 -5.29 -3.49 13.64
N GLU A 62 -4.91 -3.27 14.91
CA GLU A 62 -5.68 -3.00 16.12
C GLU A 62 -6.24 -4.21 16.89
N VAL A 63 -5.59 -4.54 18.03
CA VAL A 63 -6.06 -4.08 19.35
C VAL A 63 -4.87 -3.89 20.30
N ARG A 64 -4.65 -2.64 20.72
CA ARG A 64 -3.91 -2.30 21.94
C ARG A 64 -4.78 -2.72 23.14
N ALA A 65 -4.52 -3.90 23.70
CA ALA A 65 -5.08 -4.32 24.98
C ALA A 65 -3.93 -4.48 25.96
N GLY A 66 -3.86 -3.58 26.94
CA GLY A 66 -3.10 -3.85 28.14
C GLY A 66 -3.83 -4.93 28.94
N ASP A 67 -3.11 -5.94 29.39
CA ASP A 67 -3.46 -6.67 30.61
C ASP A 67 -2.20 -7.35 31.16
N GLY A 68 -1.97 -7.16 32.45
CA GLY A 68 -0.82 -7.68 33.16
C GLY A 68 -0.93 -9.18 33.41
N GLY A 69 0.21 -9.83 33.61
CA GLY A 69 0.22 -11.20 34.13
C GLY A 69 1.54 -11.90 33.93
N SER A 70 2.45 -11.79 34.89
CA SER A 70 3.58 -12.70 35.04
C SER A 70 3.10 -14.16 35.17
N PRO A 71 3.82 -15.12 34.61
CA PRO A 71 3.86 -16.46 35.17
C PRO A 71 5.20 -16.72 35.86
N ARG A 72 5.09 -17.46 36.96
CA ARG A 72 6.17 -18.06 37.73
C ARG A 72 6.52 -19.41 37.15
#